data_AF-A0A1Q6LHL6-F1
#
_entry.id   AF-A0A1Q6LHL6-F1
#
_cell.length_a   1.000
_cell.length_b   1.000
_cell.length_c   1.000
_cell.angle_alpha   90.00
_cell.angle_beta   90.00
_cell.angle_gamma   90.00
#
_symmetry.space_group_name_H-M   'P 1'
#
loop_
_entity.id
_entity.type
_entity.pdbx_description
1 polymer ?
#
loop_
_entity_poly.entity_id
_entity_poly.type
_entity_poly.pdbx_seq_one_letter_code
_entity_poly.pdbx_strand_id
1 'polypeptide(L)'
;MENASKALIIAGAILLAILLISLGIMIFNQAQDTVTNSGMTEAELTSFNNKFLKYEGNQKGTMVKSMMQEVKSSDANASDEHKITVNFQKDENSSLSATKTTKDIDTKHTYYVVMGYEDSGRINTINIYYNKAKADETTKKP
;
A
#
# COMPACT_ATOMS: atom_id res chain seq x y z
N MET A 1 -25.43 -55.96 17.26
CA MET A 1 -25.39 -54.54 17.66
C MET A 1 -23.97 -53.97 17.66
N GLU A 2 -22.94 -54.78 17.95
CA GLU A 2 -21.52 -54.34 17.98
C GLU A 2 -21.03 -53.73 16.64
N ASN A 3 -21.43 -54.29 15.49
CA ASN A 3 -21.02 -53.77 14.18
C ASN A 3 -21.59 -52.38 13.86
N ALA A 4 -22.78 -52.06 14.37
CA ALA A 4 -23.38 -50.73 14.22
C ALA A 4 -22.63 -49.70 15.08
N SER A 5 -22.20 -50.10 16.28
CA SER A 5 -21.39 -49.25 17.15
C SER A 5 -19.99 -48.99 16.56
N LYS A 6 -19.35 -50.02 15.98
CA LYS A 6 -18.08 -49.86 15.26
C LYS A 6 -18.22 -48.91 14.06
N ALA A 7 -19.29 -49.04 13.28
CA ALA A 7 -19.57 -48.15 12.17
C ALA A 7 -19.84 -46.71 12.64
N LEU A 8 -20.56 -46.52 13.75
CA LEU A 8 -20.88 -45.21 14.31
C LEU A 8 -19.64 -44.46 14.80
N ILE A 9 -18.72 -45.17 15.47
CA ILE A 9 -17.45 -44.59 15.94
C ILE A 9 -16.58 -44.15 14.75
N ILE A 10 -16.51 -44.98 13.70
CA ILE A 10 -15.75 -44.67 12.48
C ILE A 10 -16.37 -43.48 11.73
N ALA A 11 -17.69 -43.44 11.60
CA ALA A 11 -18.39 -42.34 10.97
C ALA A 11 -18.21 -41.01 11.74
N GLY A 12 -18.22 -41.07 13.08
CA GLY A 12 -17.95 -39.90 13.92
C GLY A 12 -16.55 -39.33 13.72
N ALA A 13 -15.54 -40.20 13.63
CA ALA A 13 -14.15 -39.77 13.40
C ALA A 13 -13.96 -39.13 12.01
N ILE A 14 -14.56 -39.70 10.96
CA ILE A 14 -14.52 -39.14 9.60
C ILE A 14 -15.20 -37.78 9.54
N LEU A 15 -16.35 -37.64 10.20
CA LEU A 15 -17.10 -36.38 10.27
C LEU A 15 -16.26 -35.29 10.95
N LEU A 16 -15.62 -35.61 12.08
CA LEU A 16 -14.71 -34.68 12.76
C LEU A 16 -13.53 -34.30 11.87
N ALA A 17 -12.95 -35.23 11.12
CA ALA A 17 -11.85 -34.94 10.21
C ALA A 17 -12.26 -33.94 9.11
N ILE A 18 -13.44 -34.09 8.52
CA ILE A 18 -13.94 -33.17 7.48
C ILE A 18 -14.17 -31.76 8.07
N LEU A 19 -14.71 -31.68 9.30
CA LEU A 19 -14.88 -30.40 10.01
C LEU A 19 -13.53 -29.72 10.29
N LEU A 20 -12.52 -30.48 10.74
CA LEU A 20 -11.18 -29.96 11.01
C LEU A 20 -10.46 -29.51 9.74
N ILE A 21 -10.62 -30.22 8.62
CA ILE A 21 -10.08 -29.80 7.32
C ILE A 21 -10.74 -28.49 6.87
N SER A 22 -12.06 -28.38 7.00
CA SER A 22 -12.82 -27.18 6.62
C SER A 22 -12.41 -25.97 7.46
N LEU A 23 -12.27 -26.16 8.78
CA LEU A 23 -11.77 -25.15 9.70
C LEU A 23 -10.30 -24.80 9.39
N GLY A 24 -9.49 -25.80 9.06
CA GLY A 24 -8.08 -25.61 8.69
C GLY A 24 -7.92 -24.75 7.44
N ILE A 25 -8.70 -25.01 6.39
CA ILE A 25 -8.71 -24.20 5.16
C ILE A 25 -9.20 -22.77 5.45
N MET A 26 -10.22 -22.62 6.30
CA MET A 26 -10.74 -21.30 6.69
C MET A 26 -9.69 -20.47 7.46
N ILE A 27 -8.98 -21.07 8.41
CA ILE A 27 -7.91 -20.40 9.16
C ILE A 27 -6.73 -20.12 8.23
N PHE A 28 -6.37 -21.05 7.34
CA PHE A 28 -5.30 -20.86 6.35
C PHE A 28 -5.60 -19.69 5.41
N ASN A 29 -6.83 -19.60 4.90
CA ASN A 29 -7.25 -18.50 4.03
C ASN A 29 -7.27 -17.17 4.78
N GLN A 30 -7.81 -17.12 6.01
CA GLN A 30 -7.76 -15.88 6.82
C GLN A 30 -6.33 -15.45 7.16
N ALA A 31 -5.43 -16.40 7.44
CA ALA A 31 -4.03 -16.13 7.68
C ALA A 31 -3.32 -15.66 6.41
N GLN A 32 -3.63 -16.25 5.25
CA GLN A 32 -3.11 -15.83 3.96
C GLN A 32 -3.61 -14.43 3.58
N ASP A 33 -4.90 -14.12 3.76
CA ASP A 33 -5.44 -12.78 3.52
C ASP A 33 -4.75 -11.71 4.40
N THR A 34 -4.38 -12.06 5.63
CA THR A 34 -3.60 -11.18 6.52
C THR A 34 -2.14 -11.04 6.07
N VAL A 35 -1.54 -12.10 5.53
CA VAL A 35 -0.14 -12.12 5.06
C VAL A 35 0.01 -11.48 3.68
N THR A 36 -1.02 -11.48 2.84
CA THR A 36 -0.92 -11.06 1.42
C THR A 36 -1.12 -9.55 1.23
N ASN A 37 -1.60 -8.78 2.22
CA ASN A 37 -2.05 -7.40 1.98
C ASN A 37 -1.62 -6.31 2.99
N SER A 38 -0.31 -6.20 3.25
CA SER A 38 0.37 -5.15 4.06
C SER A 38 0.50 -5.38 5.57
N GLY A 39 -0.05 -6.46 6.13
CA GLY A 39 -0.12 -6.61 7.59
C GLY A 39 -0.95 -5.52 8.31
N MET A 40 -1.77 -4.76 7.56
CA MET A 40 -2.67 -3.71 8.06
C MET A 40 -4.12 -4.11 7.76
N THR A 41 -5.04 -3.83 8.68
CA THR A 41 -6.48 -3.93 8.44
C THR A 41 -6.96 -2.89 7.42
N GLU A 42 -8.13 -3.07 6.81
CA GLU A 42 -8.69 -2.09 5.85
C GLU A 42 -8.83 -0.68 6.45
N ALA A 43 -9.18 -0.58 7.72
CA ALA A 43 -9.28 0.69 8.45
C ALA A 43 -7.92 1.36 8.62
N GLU A 44 -6.89 0.59 8.95
CA GLU A 44 -5.51 1.08 9.08
C GLU A 44 -4.95 1.50 7.71
N LEU A 45 -5.21 0.72 6.66
CA LEU A 45 -4.82 1.04 5.29
C LEU A 45 -5.45 2.37 4.83
N THR A 46 -6.75 2.53 5.05
CA THR A 46 -7.47 3.76 4.74
C THR A 46 -6.91 4.94 5.51
N SER A 47 -6.66 4.77 6.83
CA SER A 47 -6.06 5.80 7.68
C SER A 47 -4.65 6.19 7.20
N PHE A 48 -3.84 5.21 6.81
CA PHE A 48 -2.52 5.45 6.25
C PHE A 48 -2.58 6.23 4.94
N ASN A 49 -3.39 5.77 3.98
CA ASN A 49 -3.52 6.42 2.68
C ASN A 49 -4.05 7.85 2.81
N ASN A 50 -5.03 8.09 3.70
CA ASN A 50 -5.60 9.42 3.95
C ASN A 50 -4.57 10.46 4.40
N LYS A 51 -3.45 10.05 5.03
CA LYS A 51 -2.36 10.98 5.38
C LYS A 51 -1.77 11.65 4.15
N PHE A 52 -1.70 10.92 3.03
CA PHE A 52 -1.04 11.36 1.82
C PHE A 52 -2.00 11.77 0.71
N LEU A 53 -3.21 11.21 0.64
CA LEU A 53 -4.24 11.55 -0.35
C LEU A 53 -4.56 13.05 -0.40
N LYS A 54 -4.46 13.77 0.74
CA LYS A 54 -4.65 15.22 0.80
C LYS A 54 -3.66 16.02 -0.07
N TYR A 55 -2.54 15.41 -0.45
CA TYR A 55 -1.51 16.00 -1.32
C TYR A 55 -1.66 15.61 -2.78
N GLU A 56 -2.64 14.78 -3.15
CA GLU A 56 -2.84 14.39 -4.55
C GLU A 56 -3.25 15.59 -5.41
N GLY A 57 -2.79 15.61 -6.67
CA GLY A 57 -3.08 16.67 -7.63
C GLY A 57 -2.18 17.90 -7.51
N ASN A 58 -2.74 19.09 -7.79
CA ASN A 58 -1.98 20.33 -7.84
C ASN A 58 -1.58 20.82 -6.44
N GLN A 59 -0.29 20.83 -6.14
CA GLN A 59 0.24 21.24 -4.84
C GLN A 59 1.31 22.30 -4.99
N LYS A 60 1.23 23.35 -4.17
CA LYS A 60 2.32 24.33 -4.06
C LYS A 60 3.56 23.66 -3.49
N GLY A 61 4.74 24.09 -3.92
CA GLY A 61 6.01 23.54 -3.46
C GLY A 61 6.19 23.59 -1.93
N THR A 62 5.59 24.55 -1.23
CA THR A 62 5.54 24.55 0.24
C THR A 62 4.82 23.31 0.79
N MET A 63 3.69 22.95 0.20
CA MET A 63 2.89 21.79 0.60
C MET A 63 3.60 20.48 0.22
N VAL A 64 4.28 20.44 -0.92
CA VAL A 64 5.14 19.30 -1.31
C VAL A 64 6.29 19.11 -0.31
N LYS A 65 6.91 20.19 0.18
CA LYS A 65 7.92 20.09 1.24
C LYS A 65 7.35 19.52 2.53
N SER A 66 6.15 19.95 2.94
CA SER A 66 5.44 19.38 4.11
C SER A 66 5.16 17.89 3.92
N MET A 67 4.68 17.49 2.74
CA MET A 67 4.46 16.09 2.38
C MET A 67 5.75 15.27 2.51
N MET A 68 6.89 15.75 2.00
CA MET A 68 8.17 15.03 2.13
C MET A 68 8.61 14.87 3.59
N GLN A 69 8.28 15.81 4.48
CA GLN A 69 8.55 15.64 5.91
C GLN A 69 7.61 14.62 6.55
N GLU A 70 6.34 14.62 6.15
CA GLU A 70 5.36 13.63 6.61
C GLU A 70 5.75 12.22 6.15
N VAL A 71 6.24 12.06 4.92
CA VAL A 71 6.83 10.81 4.41
C VAL A 71 8.00 10.37 5.28
N LYS A 72 8.98 11.25 5.53
CA LYS A 72 10.13 10.93 6.39
C LYS A 72 9.72 10.50 7.79
N SER A 73 8.73 11.20 8.37
CA SER A 73 8.18 10.86 9.68
C SER A 73 7.50 9.48 9.64
N SER A 74 6.68 9.23 8.62
CA SER A 74 6.01 7.94 8.42
C SER A 74 7.03 6.81 8.27
N ASP A 75 8.07 6.98 7.46
CA ASP A 75 9.11 5.99 7.24
C ASP A 75 10.00 5.75 8.47
N ALA A 76 10.21 6.78 9.29
CA ALA A 76 10.98 6.67 10.53
C ALA A 76 10.20 5.94 11.64
N ASN A 77 8.87 6.06 11.64
CA ASN A 77 7.97 5.38 12.58
C ASN A 77 7.45 4.03 12.06
N ALA A 78 7.80 3.66 10.83
CA ALA A 78 7.42 2.39 10.24
C ALA A 78 8.23 1.25 10.88
N SER A 79 7.53 0.36 11.58
CA SER A 79 8.09 -0.86 12.21
C SER A 79 8.36 -1.98 11.21
N ASP A 80 7.85 -1.84 9.98
CA ASP A 80 8.02 -2.75 8.86
C ASP A 80 9.08 -2.24 7.87
N GLU A 81 9.43 -3.08 6.90
CA GLU A 81 10.35 -2.71 5.81
C GLU A 81 9.71 -1.76 4.78
N HIS A 82 8.43 -1.39 4.97
CA HIS A 82 7.72 -0.46 4.09
C HIS A 82 8.35 0.93 4.16
N LYS A 83 8.75 1.46 3.00
CA LYS A 83 9.27 2.83 2.86
C LYS A 83 8.67 3.48 1.63
N ILE A 84 8.21 4.71 1.79
CA ILE A 84 7.62 5.46 0.68
C ILE A 84 8.75 6.01 -0.21
N THR A 85 8.75 5.61 -1.48
CA THR A 85 9.67 6.16 -2.48
C THR A 85 9.09 7.43 -3.08
N VAL A 86 9.77 8.56 -2.87
CA VAL A 86 9.38 9.84 -3.49
C VAL A 86 10.21 10.10 -4.73
N ASN A 87 9.56 10.21 -5.88
CA ASN A 87 10.17 10.61 -7.14
C ASN A 87 9.81 12.06 -7.45
N PHE A 88 10.79 12.84 -7.89
CA PHE A 88 10.63 14.26 -8.18
C PHE A 88 11.17 14.60 -9.56
N GLN A 89 10.41 15.43 -10.27
CA GLN A 89 10.84 16.08 -11.50
C GLN A 89 11.05 17.58 -11.23
N LYS A 90 12.30 18.01 -11.40
CA LYS A 90 12.75 19.36 -11.09
C LYS A 90 12.21 20.43 -12.04
N ASP A 91 12.16 20.12 -13.33
CA ASP A 91 11.75 21.02 -14.40
C ASP A 91 11.12 20.22 -15.55
N GLU A 92 10.62 20.92 -16.58
CA GLU A 92 9.92 20.30 -17.72
C GLU A 92 10.77 19.28 -18.49
N ASN A 93 12.09 19.42 -18.46
CA ASN A 93 13.03 18.60 -19.22
C ASN A 93 13.66 17.49 -18.38
N SER A 94 13.54 17.57 -17.06
CA SER A 94 14.04 16.58 -16.12
C SER A 94 13.17 15.33 -16.14
N SER A 95 13.79 14.17 -15.98
CA SER A 95 13.07 12.91 -15.76
C SER A 95 12.72 12.74 -14.28
N LEU A 96 11.64 12.01 -14.00
CA LEU A 96 11.28 11.61 -12.64
C LEU A 96 12.44 10.82 -12.01
N SER A 97 12.91 11.27 -10.84
CA SER A 97 14.04 10.64 -10.15
C SER A 97 13.80 10.57 -8.65
N ALA A 98 14.21 9.46 -8.02
CA ALA A 98 14.05 9.28 -6.58
C ALA A 98 14.82 10.35 -5.79
N THR A 99 14.18 10.97 -4.81
CA THR A 99 14.78 11.97 -3.94
C THR A 99 14.30 11.84 -2.50
N LYS A 100 15.20 12.11 -1.56
CA LYS A 100 14.90 12.24 -0.13
C LYS A 100 15.06 13.68 0.37
N THR A 101 15.36 14.62 -0.52
CA THR A 101 15.67 16.01 -0.16
C THR A 101 14.68 16.98 -0.77
N THR A 102 14.48 18.10 -0.09
CA THR A 102 13.59 19.18 -0.50
C THR A 102 14.33 20.34 -1.18
N LYS A 103 15.63 20.18 -1.48
CA LYS A 103 16.50 21.27 -1.94
C LYS A 103 16.07 21.82 -3.30
N ASP A 104 15.71 20.94 -4.21
CA ASP A 104 15.32 21.29 -5.58
C ASP A 104 13.84 21.68 -5.73
N ILE A 105 13.06 21.64 -4.63
CA ILE A 105 11.65 22.03 -4.66
C ILE A 105 11.56 23.56 -4.50
N ASP A 106 11.18 24.24 -5.59
CA ASP A 106 10.79 25.64 -5.56
C ASP A 106 9.44 25.80 -4.85
N THR A 107 9.40 26.59 -3.78
CA THR A 107 8.21 26.84 -2.98
C THR A 107 7.16 27.72 -3.69
N LYS A 108 7.56 28.46 -4.72
CA LYS A 108 6.69 29.34 -5.50
C LYS A 108 5.98 28.62 -6.65
N HIS A 109 6.47 27.44 -7.02
CA HIS A 109 5.92 26.64 -8.11
C HIS A 109 4.78 25.73 -7.65
N THR A 110 3.90 25.36 -8.58
CA THR A 110 2.82 24.38 -8.37
C THR A 110 3.16 23.09 -9.10
N TYR A 111 3.37 22.01 -8.35
CA TYR A 111 3.66 20.68 -8.86
C TYR A 111 2.38 19.85 -8.96
N TYR A 112 2.44 18.75 -9.71
CA TYR A 112 1.36 17.77 -9.78
C TYR A 112 1.80 16.47 -9.13
N VAL A 113 1.10 16.05 -8.08
CA VAL A 113 1.46 14.86 -7.30
C VAL A 113 0.52 13.71 -7.65
N VAL A 114 1.10 12.54 -7.90
CA VAL A 114 0.40 11.29 -8.19
C VAL A 114 0.85 10.22 -7.20
N MET A 115 -0.11 9.53 -6.60
CA MET A 115 0.15 8.44 -5.66
C MET A 115 0.22 7.11 -6.41
N GLY A 116 1.22 6.30 -6.10
CA GLY A 116 1.40 4.94 -6.57
C GLY A 116 1.15 3.95 -5.43
N TYR A 117 0.36 2.93 -5.71
CA TYR A 117 -0.08 1.92 -4.77
C TYR A 117 0.61 0.59 -5.07
N GLU A 118 0.85 -0.21 -4.03
CA GLU A 118 1.22 -1.61 -4.16
C GLU A 118 -0.03 -2.46 -4.48
N ASP A 119 0.18 -3.74 -4.77
CA ASP A 119 -0.91 -4.72 -4.95
C ASP A 119 -1.87 -4.75 -3.75
N SER A 120 -1.35 -4.39 -2.57
CA SER A 120 -2.10 -4.29 -1.33
C SER A 120 -2.97 -3.05 -1.16
N GLY A 121 -2.92 -2.11 -2.11
CA GLY A 121 -3.59 -0.83 -2.03
C GLY A 121 -2.94 0.17 -1.08
N ARG A 122 -1.77 -0.14 -0.52
CA ARG A 122 -0.98 0.79 0.32
C ARG A 122 -0.13 1.70 -0.56
N ILE A 123 -0.07 2.98 -0.22
CA ILE A 123 0.83 3.92 -0.92
C ILE A 123 2.29 3.51 -0.66
N ASN A 124 3.03 3.24 -1.74
CA ASN A 124 4.47 2.98 -1.72
C ASN A 124 5.22 4.07 -2.51
N THR A 125 4.69 4.53 -3.64
CA THR A 125 5.39 5.52 -4.46
C THR A 125 4.63 6.85 -4.48
N ILE A 126 5.35 7.96 -4.41
CA ILE A 126 4.79 9.30 -4.63
C ILE A 126 5.57 9.97 -5.74
N ASN A 127 4.89 10.26 -6.84
CA ASN A 127 5.46 10.88 -8.03
C ASN A 127 5.09 12.36 -8.06
N ILE A 128 6.07 13.24 -8.03
CA ILE A 128 5.90 14.69 -8.08
C ILE A 128 6.39 15.18 -9.44
N TYR A 129 5.46 15.56 -10.29
CA TYR A 129 5.71 16.09 -11.62
C TYR A 129 5.81 17.61 -11.59
N TYR A 130 6.63 18.16 -12.48
CA TYR A 130 6.73 19.61 -12.62
C TYR A 130 5.39 20.24 -13.01
N ASN A 131 4.58 19.58 -13.84
CA ASN A 131 3.23 19.99 -14.19
C ASN A 131 2.35 18.78 -14.52
N LYS A 132 1.04 19.00 -14.68
CA LYS A 132 0.08 17.94 -15.02
C LYS A 132 0.34 17.30 -16.39
N ALA A 133 0.78 18.07 -17.38
CA ALA A 133 1.04 17.54 -18.73
C ALA A 133 2.13 16.44 -18.70
N LYS A 134 3.15 16.61 -17.85
CA LYS A 134 4.20 15.61 -17.65
C LYS A 134 3.70 14.36 -16.94
N ALA A 135 2.75 14.48 -16.03
CA ALA A 135 2.10 13.32 -15.41
C ALA A 135 1.38 12.49 -16.48
N ASP A 136 0.61 13.15 -17.35
CA ASP A 136 -0.16 12.50 -18.43
C ASP A 136 0.74 11.86 -19.52
N GLU A 137 1.92 12.42 -19.78
CA GLU A 137 2.93 11.83 -20.67
C GLU A 137 3.50 10.50 -20.12
N THR A 138 3.67 10.40 -18.80
CA THR A 138 4.23 9.19 -18.17
C THR A 138 3.22 8.08 -17.94
N THR A 139 1.92 8.41 -17.83
CA THR A 139 0.83 7.41 -17.77
C THR A 139 0.42 6.92 -19.16
N LYS A 140 0.73 7.69 -20.21
CA LYS A 140 0.71 7.26 -21.62
C LYS A 140 2.04 6.63 -22.03
N LYS A 141 2.40 5.49 -21.45
CA LYS A 141 3.35 4.57 -22.11
C LYS A 141 2.52 3.37 -22.62
N PRO A 142 2.72 2.94 -23.89
CA PRO A 142 1.84 1.98 -24.59
C PRO A 142 1.68 0.65 -23.87
#